data_AF-A0A4U0RAA2-F1
#
_entry.id   AF-A0A4U0RAA2-F1
#
_cell.length_a   1.000
_cell.length_b   1.000
_cell.length_c   1.000
_cell.angle_alpha   90.00
_cell.angle_beta   90.00
_cell.angle_gamma   90.00
#
_symmetry.space_group_name_H-M   'P 1'
#
loop_
_entity.id
_entity.type
_entity.pdbx_description
1 polymer ?
#
loop_
_entity_poly.entity_id
_entity_poly.type
_entity_poly.pdbx_seq_one_letter_code
_entity_poly.pdbx_strand_id
1 'polypeptide(L)'
;MANADARTRHPSGRAGRVPARRDGGSSAPGHVPVRTGPGCGAGGQGRRARPSRGWSVWLPTGAGPAIGQGARIFRQTDCAACNRPEWPIAMPYGARRIRPHGDFLLHDLGPSRADPAPEPGPELAPGEWPTAPLWGLGHAYAVGGERGSWLHDGPARRLTEATLWHGGTAQPARDAFAALGPADRAALIFYLDGL
;
A
#
# COMPACT_ATOMS: atom_id res chain seq x y z
N MET A 1 23.17 32.60 42.40
CA MET A 1 21.79 32.81 41.88
C MET A 1 21.15 31.43 41.79
N ALA A 2 20.21 31.15 42.69
CA ALA A 2 19.48 29.89 42.77
C ALA A 2 18.21 29.95 41.92
N ASN A 3 17.85 28.81 41.31
CA ASN A 3 16.49 28.29 41.06
C ASN A 3 16.51 27.40 39.81
N ALA A 4 15.68 26.39 39.63
CA ALA A 4 14.95 25.47 40.51
C ALA A 4 14.31 24.48 39.52
N ASP A 5 14.35 23.20 39.90
CA ASP A 5 13.85 22.03 39.19
C ASP A 5 12.33 22.14 38.96
N ALA A 6 11.86 22.04 37.71
CA ALA A 6 10.43 22.06 37.36
C ALA A 6 10.04 20.77 36.63
N ARG A 7 9.93 19.69 37.41
CA ARG A 7 9.27 18.44 37.01
C ARG A 7 7.76 18.64 36.96
N THR A 8 7.18 18.62 35.77
CA THR A 8 5.72 18.59 35.58
C THR A 8 5.20 17.15 35.73
N ARG A 9 4.25 16.98 36.65
CA ARG A 9 3.61 15.71 36.99
C ARG A 9 2.38 15.46 36.10
N HIS A 10 2.25 14.22 35.63
CA HIS A 10 1.03 13.64 35.05
C HIS A 10 -0.11 13.57 36.07
N PRO A 11 -1.36 13.92 35.70
CA PRO A 11 -2.55 13.47 36.43
C PRO A 11 -3.13 12.19 35.80
N SER A 12 -3.13 11.11 36.56
CA SER A 12 -3.86 9.87 36.29
C SER A 12 -5.34 10.02 36.66
N GLY A 13 -6.22 10.01 35.64
CA GLY A 13 -7.67 10.14 35.77
C GLY A 13 -8.39 8.79 35.72
N ARG A 14 -8.86 8.37 36.89
CA ARG A 14 -9.81 7.33 37.30
C ARG A 14 -10.73 6.71 36.22
N ALA A 15 -10.71 5.37 36.18
CA ALA A 15 -11.66 4.50 35.48
C ALA A 15 -13.07 4.53 36.10
N GLY A 16 -14.09 4.60 35.26
CA GLY A 16 -15.51 4.39 35.61
C GLY A 16 -16.05 3.10 34.94
N ARG A 17 -16.75 2.26 35.72
CA ARG A 17 -17.41 1.02 35.28
C ARG A 17 -18.92 1.22 35.10
N VAL A 18 -19.44 0.70 33.96
CA VAL A 18 -20.61 -0.22 33.80
C VAL A 18 -22.02 0.40 34.08
N PRO A 19 -23.05 0.22 33.19
CA PRO A 19 -23.58 -1.11 32.91
C PRO A 19 -23.97 -1.50 31.47
N ALA A 20 -23.87 -2.82 31.27
CA ALA A 20 -24.38 -3.57 30.13
C ALA A 20 -25.92 -3.51 30.08
N ARG A 21 -26.47 -3.36 28.87
CA ARG A 21 -27.89 -3.58 28.59
C ARG A 21 -28.06 -4.59 27.46
N ARG A 22 -28.50 -5.76 27.91
CA ARG A 22 -29.53 -6.69 27.41
C ARG A 22 -29.58 -7.05 25.92
N ASP A 23 -29.54 -8.37 25.75
CA ASP A 23 -29.87 -9.17 24.59
C ASP A 23 -31.36 -9.03 24.17
N GLY A 24 -31.56 -9.06 22.86
CA GLY A 24 -32.81 -9.31 22.14
C GLY A 24 -32.44 -9.28 20.66
N GLY A 25 -32.55 -10.35 19.87
CA GLY A 25 -33.58 -11.36 19.83
C GLY A 25 -34.30 -11.23 18.48
N SER A 26 -33.84 -12.03 17.51
CA SER A 26 -34.54 -12.57 16.32
C SER A 26 -35.45 -11.65 15.50
N SER A 27 -35.18 -11.52 14.20
CA SER A 27 -35.91 -12.22 13.13
C SER A 27 -35.59 -11.64 11.75
N ALA A 28 -35.08 -12.47 10.86
CA ALA A 28 -35.02 -12.21 9.43
C ALA A 28 -36.39 -12.45 8.79
N PRO A 29 -36.78 -11.72 7.73
CA PRO A 29 -37.81 -12.17 6.82
C PRO A 29 -37.23 -12.45 5.42
N GLY A 30 -37.46 -13.69 4.97
CA GLY A 30 -38.00 -13.97 3.65
C GLY A 30 -37.06 -13.92 2.44
N HIS A 31 -36.48 -15.08 2.11
CA HIS A 31 -36.11 -15.39 0.73
C HIS A 31 -37.39 -15.47 -0.13
N VAL A 32 -37.47 -14.63 -1.18
CA VAL A 32 -38.45 -14.75 -2.25
C VAL A 32 -37.88 -15.70 -3.32
N PRO A 33 -38.55 -16.80 -3.67
CA PRO A 33 -38.11 -17.66 -4.77
C PRO A 33 -38.45 -17.00 -6.11
N VAL A 34 -37.44 -16.68 -6.92
CA VAL A 34 -37.66 -16.31 -8.32
C VAL A 34 -37.96 -17.60 -9.11
N ARG A 35 -39.20 -17.67 -9.60
CA ARG A 35 -39.68 -18.70 -10.55
C ARG A 35 -38.82 -18.71 -11.81
N THR A 36 -38.35 -19.89 -12.17
CA THR A 36 -37.95 -20.27 -13.53
C THR A 36 -39.17 -20.31 -14.45
N GLY A 37 -39.05 -19.70 -15.62
CA GLY A 37 -40.00 -19.72 -16.74
C GLY A 37 -39.25 -19.74 -18.09
N PRO A 38 -39.92 -20.12 -19.19
CA PRO A 38 -39.42 -21.12 -20.13
C PRO A 38 -38.53 -20.57 -21.25
N GLY A 39 -37.85 -21.50 -21.91
CA GLY A 39 -36.75 -21.25 -22.83
C GLY A 39 -37.11 -20.61 -24.16
N CYS A 40 -36.07 -20.06 -24.80
CA CYS A 40 -35.96 -19.97 -26.24
C CYS A 40 -34.74 -20.80 -26.66
N GLY A 41 -35.00 -22.01 -27.15
CA GLY A 41 -34.03 -22.72 -27.98
C GLY A 41 -34.03 -22.11 -29.36
N ALA A 42 -32.85 -21.77 -29.87
CA ALA A 42 -32.60 -21.69 -31.30
C ALA A 42 -31.12 -22.03 -31.53
N GLY A 43 -30.90 -23.12 -32.26
CA GLY A 43 -29.58 -23.57 -32.65
C GLY A 43 -28.82 -22.50 -33.42
N GLY A 44 -27.59 -22.27 -33.01
CA GLY A 44 -26.60 -21.49 -33.72
C GLY A 44 -25.25 -22.09 -33.41
N GLN A 45 -24.71 -22.82 -34.37
CA GLN A 45 -23.37 -23.42 -34.34
C GLN A 45 -22.36 -22.27 -34.40
N GLY A 46 -22.15 -21.64 -33.25
CA GLY A 46 -21.20 -20.55 -33.03
C GLY A 46 -19.80 -21.13 -32.90
N ARG A 47 -18.96 -20.79 -33.87
CA ARG A 47 -17.54 -21.12 -33.98
C ARG A 47 -16.87 -21.10 -32.61
N ARG A 48 -16.25 -22.22 -32.20
CA ARG A 48 -15.35 -22.23 -31.04
C ARG A 48 -14.26 -21.19 -31.31
N ALA A 49 -14.23 -20.11 -30.54
CA ALA A 49 -13.12 -19.17 -30.55
C ALA A 49 -11.84 -19.95 -30.20
N ARG A 50 -10.85 -19.91 -31.09
CA ARG A 50 -9.50 -20.39 -30.77
C ARG A 50 -9.00 -19.54 -29.60
N PRO A 51 -8.46 -20.14 -28.53
CA PRO A 51 -7.85 -19.33 -27.48
C PRO A 51 -6.68 -18.59 -28.11
N SER A 52 -6.80 -17.26 -28.22
CA SER A 52 -5.62 -16.43 -28.34
C SER A 52 -4.76 -16.73 -27.12
N ARG A 53 -3.46 -16.91 -27.33
CA ARG A 53 -2.46 -16.91 -26.26
C ARG A 53 -2.47 -15.51 -25.66
N GLY A 54 -3.44 -15.26 -24.80
CA GLY A 54 -3.70 -13.99 -24.15
C GLY A 54 -2.68 -13.80 -23.05
N TRP A 55 -2.07 -12.62 -23.05
CA TRP A 55 -1.21 -12.13 -22.01
C TRP A 55 -2.03 -12.05 -20.71
N SER A 56 -1.94 -13.07 -19.88
CA SER A 56 -2.48 -13.07 -18.53
C SER A 56 -1.62 -12.13 -17.68
N VAL A 57 -1.75 -10.83 -17.89
CA VAL A 57 -1.34 -9.87 -16.86
C VAL A 57 -2.25 -10.16 -15.67
N TRP A 58 -1.66 -10.62 -14.58
CA TRP A 58 -2.35 -10.80 -13.31
C TRP A 58 -2.57 -9.41 -12.73
N LEU A 59 -3.39 -8.58 -13.39
CA LEU A 59 -3.91 -7.36 -12.78
C LEU A 59 -4.86 -7.84 -11.68
N PRO A 60 -4.60 -7.54 -10.39
CA PRO A 60 -5.52 -7.91 -9.34
C PRO A 60 -6.85 -7.17 -9.55
N THR A 61 -7.78 -7.81 -10.25
CA THR A 61 -9.17 -7.37 -10.34
C THR A 61 -9.86 -7.74 -9.04
N GLY A 62 -9.68 -6.95 -7.99
CA GLY A 62 -10.54 -7.13 -6.83
C GLY A 62 -10.13 -6.39 -5.58
N ALA A 63 -10.96 -5.42 -5.19
CA ALA A 63 -11.11 -4.98 -3.80
C ALA A 63 -11.51 -6.18 -2.91
N GLY A 64 -10.54 -7.02 -2.55
CA GLY A 64 -10.72 -8.18 -1.67
C GLY A 64 -10.20 -7.93 -0.25
N PRO A 65 -10.49 -8.82 0.71
CA PRO A 65 -10.00 -8.72 2.09
C PRO A 65 -8.47 -8.57 2.20
N ALA A 66 -7.73 -9.19 1.26
CA ALA A 66 -6.27 -9.10 1.17
C ALA A 66 -5.77 -7.68 0.91
N ILE A 67 -6.45 -6.89 0.04
CA ILE A 67 -6.10 -5.48 -0.20
C ILE A 67 -6.29 -4.66 1.08
N GLY A 68 -7.39 -4.89 1.80
CA GLY A 68 -7.66 -4.21 3.07
C GLY A 68 -6.63 -4.54 4.15
N GLN A 69 -6.23 -5.80 4.26
CA GLN A 69 -5.18 -6.24 5.18
C GLN A 69 -3.82 -5.62 4.81
N GLY A 70 -3.40 -5.69 3.55
CA GLY A 70 -2.14 -5.11 3.09
C GLY A 70 -2.08 -3.60 3.30
N ALA A 71 -3.15 -2.86 2.98
CA ALA A 71 -3.24 -1.43 3.23
C ALA A 71 -3.18 -1.07 4.72
N ARG A 72 -3.71 -1.93 5.60
CA ARG A 72 -3.59 -1.76 7.06
C ARG A 72 -2.15 -1.99 7.51
N ILE A 73 -1.52 -3.06 7.05
CA ILE A 73 -0.12 -3.39 7.39
C ILE A 73 0.80 -2.26 6.92
N PHE A 74 0.60 -1.75 5.70
CA PHE A 74 1.36 -0.61 5.15
C PHE A 74 1.38 0.62 6.08
N ARG A 75 0.26 0.88 6.79
CA ARG A 75 0.21 1.94 7.80
C ARG A 75 0.84 1.53 9.13
N GLN A 76 0.73 0.26 9.52
CA GLN A 76 1.26 -0.27 10.79
C GLN A 76 2.78 -0.42 10.78
N THR A 77 3.38 -0.63 9.62
CA THR A 77 4.84 -0.72 9.44
C THR A 77 5.46 0.63 9.06
N ASP A 78 4.74 1.74 9.27
CA ASP A 78 5.17 3.11 8.95
C ASP A 78 5.58 3.37 7.48
N CYS A 79 5.29 2.46 6.55
CA CYS A 79 5.56 2.68 5.13
C CYS A 79 4.84 3.93 4.59
N ALA A 80 3.65 4.21 5.15
CA ALA A 80 2.83 5.37 4.81
C ALA A 80 3.42 6.73 5.25
N ALA A 81 4.47 6.74 6.07
CA ALA A 81 5.12 7.98 6.51
C ALA A 81 5.79 8.71 5.33
N CYS A 82 6.51 7.97 4.48
CA CYS A 82 7.11 8.50 3.24
C CYS A 82 6.20 8.23 2.03
N ASN A 83 5.57 7.05 1.95
CA ASN A 83 4.73 6.66 0.82
C ASN A 83 3.26 7.07 1.04
N ARG A 84 3.04 8.37 1.25
CA ARG A 84 1.73 8.91 1.64
C ARG A 84 0.65 8.54 0.62
N PRO A 85 -0.41 7.79 1.01
CA PRO A 85 -1.39 7.25 0.07
C PRO A 85 -2.09 8.28 -0.81
N GLU A 86 -2.31 9.48 -0.28
CA GLU A 86 -3.13 10.48 -0.96
C GLU A 86 -2.81 11.93 -0.59
N TRP A 87 -3.11 12.80 -1.55
CA TRP A 87 -2.98 14.23 -1.42
C TRP A 87 -4.26 14.94 -1.89
N PRO A 88 -4.74 15.95 -1.15
CA PRO A 88 -5.69 16.90 -1.69
C PRO A 88 -4.97 17.84 -2.66
N ILE A 89 -5.59 18.10 -3.82
CA ILE A 89 -5.14 19.10 -4.78
C ILE A 89 -6.27 20.11 -5.01
N ALA A 90 -5.93 21.40 -4.98
CA ALA A 90 -6.85 22.45 -5.35
C ALA A 90 -6.94 22.52 -6.89
N MET A 91 -8.15 22.55 -7.42
CA MET A 91 -8.39 22.73 -8.86
C MET A 91 -9.40 23.87 -9.06
N PRO A 92 -9.44 24.50 -10.24
CA PRO A 92 -10.37 25.61 -10.52
C PRO A 92 -11.85 25.29 -10.26
N TYR A 93 -12.23 24.01 -10.30
CA TYR A 93 -13.61 23.54 -10.12
C TYR A 93 -13.83 22.73 -8.83
N GLY A 94 -12.94 22.88 -7.84
CA GLY A 94 -13.04 22.23 -6.53
C GLY A 94 -11.87 21.31 -6.20
N ALA A 95 -11.72 21.00 -4.91
CA ALA A 95 -10.65 20.12 -4.44
C ALA A 95 -10.86 18.69 -4.95
N ARG A 96 -9.77 18.05 -5.41
CA ARG A 96 -9.74 16.63 -5.79
C ARG A 96 -8.73 15.90 -4.93
N ARG A 97 -8.88 14.58 -4.81
CA ARG A 97 -7.88 13.71 -4.19
C ARG A 97 -7.16 12.95 -5.29
N ILE A 98 -5.84 12.93 -5.22
CA ILE A 98 -4.97 12.04 -6.00
C ILE A 98 -4.37 11.00 -5.08
N ARG A 99 -3.97 9.85 -5.64
CA ARG A 99 -3.42 8.72 -4.86
C ARG A 99 -2.03 8.28 -5.33
N PRO A 100 -1.02 9.15 -5.25
CA PRO A 100 0.31 8.81 -5.73
C PRO A 100 1.06 7.82 -4.84
N HIS A 101 0.63 7.63 -3.58
CA HIS A 101 1.35 6.79 -2.62
C HIS A 101 2.82 7.22 -2.47
N GLY A 102 3.05 8.53 -2.31
CA GLY A 102 4.36 9.15 -2.22
C GLY A 102 4.23 10.55 -1.63
N ASP A 103 5.18 10.96 -0.80
CA ASP A 103 5.22 12.32 -0.23
C ASP A 103 6.06 13.30 -1.07
N PHE A 104 6.84 12.78 -2.02
CA PHE A 104 7.72 13.54 -2.91
C PHE A 104 8.81 14.34 -2.20
N LEU A 105 9.07 14.06 -0.92
CA LEU A 105 10.13 14.68 -0.15
C LEU A 105 11.43 13.91 -0.34
N LEU A 106 12.55 14.58 -0.07
CA LEU A 106 13.87 13.96 -0.01
C LEU A 106 14.04 13.17 1.30
N HIS A 107 14.53 11.95 1.17
CA HIS A 107 14.82 11.06 2.29
C HIS A 107 16.20 10.45 2.14
N ASP A 108 16.99 10.47 3.21
CA ASP A 108 18.26 9.75 3.26
C ASP A 108 17.99 8.24 3.38
N LEU A 109 18.41 7.46 2.38
CA LEU A 109 18.35 6.00 2.35
C LEU A 109 19.66 5.34 2.83
N GLY A 110 20.63 6.15 3.25
CA GLY A 110 21.90 5.73 3.79
C GLY A 110 22.97 5.44 2.72
N PRO A 111 24.20 5.17 3.15
CA PRO A 111 25.35 5.03 2.26
C PRO A 111 25.28 3.82 1.32
N SER A 112 24.50 2.79 1.66
CA SER A 112 24.26 1.64 0.78
C SER A 112 23.42 1.98 -0.45
N ARG A 113 22.81 3.17 -0.46
CA ARG A 113 22.04 3.74 -1.56
C ARG A 113 22.63 5.07 -2.04
N ALA A 114 23.90 5.33 -1.74
CA ALA A 114 24.56 6.50 -2.29
C ALA A 114 24.72 6.36 -3.81
N ASP A 115 24.29 7.38 -4.57
CA ASP A 115 24.65 7.50 -5.98
C ASP A 115 26.17 7.64 -6.09
N PRO A 116 26.88 6.74 -6.81
CA PRO A 116 28.32 6.86 -7.01
C PRO A 116 28.72 8.04 -7.91
N ALA A 117 27.77 8.62 -8.64
CA ALA A 117 27.98 9.77 -9.52
C ALA A 117 26.84 10.78 -9.33
N PRO A 118 26.73 11.40 -8.14
CA PRO A 118 25.64 12.33 -7.87
C PRO A 118 25.71 13.50 -8.86
N GLU A 119 24.56 13.90 -9.41
CA GLU A 119 24.46 15.10 -10.23
C GLU A 119 25.11 16.28 -9.48
N PRO A 120 26.00 17.06 -10.12
CA PRO A 120 26.73 18.11 -9.43
C PRO A 120 25.78 19.23 -8.97
N GLY A 121 25.53 19.30 -7.67
CA GLY A 121 24.74 20.36 -7.04
C GLY A 121 24.88 20.33 -5.52
N PRO A 122 24.84 21.49 -4.82
CA PRO A 122 25.07 21.57 -3.37
C PRO A 122 23.90 21.07 -2.51
N GLU A 123 22.82 20.59 -3.13
CA GLU A 123 21.51 20.42 -2.48
C GLU A 123 21.10 18.95 -2.24
N LEU A 124 21.81 17.97 -2.82
CA LEU A 124 21.50 16.55 -2.70
C LEU A 124 22.71 15.78 -2.17
N ALA A 125 22.60 15.22 -0.96
CA ALA A 125 23.59 14.26 -0.51
C ALA A 125 23.49 12.96 -1.35
N PRO A 126 24.58 12.22 -1.57
CA PRO A 126 24.57 11.04 -2.44
C PRO A 126 23.51 9.99 -2.07
N GLY A 127 23.17 9.84 -0.78
CA GLY A 127 22.17 8.89 -0.30
C GLY A 127 20.74 9.42 -0.20
N GLU A 128 20.50 10.68 -0.60
CA GLU A 128 19.18 11.30 -0.55
C GLU A 128 18.41 11.07 -1.84
N TRP A 129 17.18 10.59 -1.70
CA TRP A 129 16.31 10.29 -2.83
C TRP A 129 14.91 10.84 -2.58
N PRO A 130 14.25 11.41 -3.60
CA PRO A 130 12.85 11.78 -3.49
C PRO A 130 11.96 10.54 -3.48
N THR A 131 10.94 10.49 -2.64
CA THR A 131 9.96 9.38 -2.70
C THR A 131 9.27 9.36 -4.06
N ALA A 132 9.56 8.35 -4.88
CA ALA A 132 8.83 8.11 -6.12
C ALA A 132 7.37 7.70 -5.83
N PRO A 133 6.39 8.16 -6.61
CA PRO A 133 5.01 7.75 -6.40
C PRO A 133 4.84 6.27 -6.74
N LEU A 134 4.25 5.50 -5.82
CA LEU A 134 3.99 4.07 -6.03
C LEU A 134 2.74 3.79 -6.89
N TRP A 135 2.04 4.81 -7.39
CA TRP A 135 0.97 4.57 -8.35
C TRP A 135 1.50 3.88 -9.64
N GLY A 136 0.78 2.88 -10.13
CA GLY A 136 1.22 2.10 -11.28
C GLY A 136 2.43 1.19 -11.03
N LEU A 137 2.78 0.92 -9.77
CA LEU A 137 3.77 -0.09 -9.41
C LEU A 137 3.40 -1.47 -9.99
N GLY A 138 2.10 -1.82 -10.01
CA GLY A 138 1.62 -3.05 -10.64
C GLY A 138 1.90 -3.14 -12.14
N HIS A 139 2.13 -2.01 -12.82
CA HIS A 139 2.44 -1.98 -14.25
C HIS A 139 3.90 -2.23 -14.60
N ALA A 140 4.83 -2.22 -13.64
CA ALA A 140 6.25 -2.34 -14.00
C ALA A 140 6.61 -3.71 -14.54
N TYR A 141 5.91 -4.79 -14.18
CA TYR A 141 6.12 -6.09 -14.81
C TYR A 141 5.70 -6.09 -16.30
N ALA A 142 4.76 -5.22 -16.68
CA ALA A 142 4.37 -5.08 -18.08
C ALA A 142 5.44 -4.36 -18.93
N VAL A 143 6.25 -3.50 -18.30
CA VAL A 143 7.30 -2.71 -18.97
C VAL A 143 8.69 -3.37 -18.85
N GLY A 144 9.00 -3.99 -17.71
CA GLY A 144 10.29 -4.61 -17.39
C GLY A 144 10.36 -6.12 -17.60
N GLY A 145 9.25 -6.77 -17.95
CA GLY A 145 9.16 -8.24 -18.12
C GLY A 145 9.04 -9.00 -16.79
N GLU A 146 9.47 -10.27 -16.76
CA GLU A 146 9.35 -11.16 -15.59
C GLU A 146 10.12 -10.71 -14.34
N ARG A 147 10.94 -9.66 -14.46
CA ARG A 147 11.73 -9.07 -13.37
C ARG A 147 11.39 -7.58 -13.29
N GLY A 148 11.01 -7.12 -12.09
CA GLY A 148 10.90 -5.70 -11.82
C GLY A 148 12.26 -5.00 -11.90
N SER A 149 12.23 -3.68 -12.00
CA SER A 149 13.40 -2.81 -11.83
C SER A 149 13.01 -1.75 -10.82
N TRP A 150 13.35 -1.98 -9.57
CA TRP A 150 12.92 -1.17 -8.43
C TRP A 150 14.08 -0.44 -7.76
N LEU A 151 13.73 0.61 -7.02
CA LEU A 151 14.63 1.68 -6.56
C LEU A 151 15.16 2.52 -7.72
N HIS A 152 15.80 3.64 -7.39
CA HIS A 152 16.21 4.67 -8.36
C HIS A 152 17.28 4.18 -9.35
N ASP A 153 18.13 3.27 -8.92
CA ASP A 153 19.20 2.65 -9.70
C ASP A 153 18.76 1.35 -10.41
N GLY A 154 17.54 0.86 -10.16
CA GLY A 154 16.95 -0.34 -10.76
C GLY A 154 17.50 -1.73 -10.37
N PRO A 155 18.34 -1.94 -9.34
CA PRO A 155 18.91 -3.27 -9.08
C PRO A 155 17.88 -4.26 -8.53
N ALA A 156 16.84 -3.80 -7.82
CA ALA A 156 15.91 -4.69 -7.14
C ALA A 156 14.93 -5.32 -8.14
N ARG A 157 14.82 -6.65 -8.10
CA ARG A 157 14.02 -7.45 -9.04
C ARG A 157 12.66 -7.86 -8.49
N ARG A 158 12.45 -7.64 -7.20
CA ARG A 158 11.21 -7.93 -6.45
C ARG A 158 10.89 -6.81 -5.47
N LEU A 159 9.61 -6.58 -5.20
CA LEU A 159 9.18 -5.58 -4.21
C LEU A 159 9.70 -5.88 -2.80
N THR A 160 9.77 -7.17 -2.42
CA THR A 160 10.36 -7.57 -1.14
C THR A 160 11.83 -7.16 -1.03
N GLU A 161 12.60 -7.32 -2.11
CA GLU A 161 14.01 -6.94 -2.15
C GLU A 161 14.15 -5.42 -2.06
N ALA A 162 13.41 -4.67 -2.88
CA ALA A 162 13.37 -3.21 -2.83
C ALA A 162 13.01 -2.71 -1.42
N THR A 163 12.02 -3.34 -0.78
CA THR A 163 11.59 -2.99 0.58
C THR A 163 12.71 -3.22 1.60
N LEU A 164 13.40 -4.37 1.53
CA LEU A 164 14.47 -4.73 2.46
C LEU A 164 15.76 -3.93 2.26
N TRP A 165 15.86 -3.20 1.16
CA TRP A 165 17.01 -2.40 0.76
C TRP A 165 16.91 -0.93 1.15
N HIS A 166 15.77 -0.51 1.71
CA HIS A 166 15.65 0.80 2.35
C HIS A 166 16.48 0.85 3.63
N GLY A 167 17.27 1.92 3.77
CA GLY A 167 18.04 2.24 4.96
C GLY A 167 17.79 3.67 5.42
N GLY A 168 18.74 4.24 6.17
CA GLY A 168 18.68 5.62 6.64
C GLY A 168 17.37 5.93 7.39
N THR A 169 16.67 6.97 6.96
CA THR A 169 15.39 7.41 7.53
C THR A 169 14.27 6.37 7.41
N ALA A 170 14.34 5.48 6.41
CA ALA A 170 13.35 4.42 6.17
C ALA A 170 13.69 3.10 6.90
N GLN A 171 14.84 3.01 7.59
CA GLN A 171 15.28 1.82 8.32
C GLN A 171 14.21 1.27 9.30
N PRO A 172 13.51 2.09 10.11
CA PRO A 172 12.50 1.57 11.05
C PRO A 172 11.34 0.86 10.32
N ALA A 173 10.87 1.42 9.21
CA ALA A 173 9.81 0.82 8.40
C ALA A 173 10.28 -0.48 7.72
N ARG A 174 11.52 -0.51 7.23
CA ARG A 174 12.17 -1.71 6.68
C ARG A 174 12.28 -2.81 7.72
N ASP A 175 12.65 -2.47 8.95
CA ASP A 175 12.79 -3.43 10.05
C ASP A 175 11.41 -3.98 10.49
N ALA A 176 10.40 -3.10 10.56
CA ALA A 176 9.01 -3.51 10.81
C ALA A 176 8.50 -4.47 9.72
N PHE A 177 8.78 -4.18 8.45
CA PHE A 177 8.50 -5.10 7.34
C PHE A 177 9.25 -6.43 7.51
N ALA A 178 10.54 -6.40 7.86
CA ALA A 178 11.35 -7.60 8.06
C ALA A 178 10.81 -8.49 9.20
N ALA A 179 10.18 -7.90 10.22
CA ALA A 179 9.58 -8.62 11.34
C ALA A 179 8.20 -9.25 11.03
N LEU A 180 7.55 -8.91 9.91
CA LEU A 180 6.24 -9.48 9.56
C LEU A 180 6.30 -10.99 9.35
N GLY A 181 5.25 -11.67 9.81
CA GLY A 181 4.99 -13.07 9.46
C GLY A 181 4.74 -13.26 7.96
N PRO A 182 4.88 -14.48 7.42
CA PRO A 182 4.77 -14.73 5.98
C PRO A 182 3.45 -14.27 5.35
N ALA A 183 2.33 -14.46 6.06
CA ALA A 183 1.00 -14.08 5.57
C ALA A 183 0.83 -12.55 5.48
N ASP A 184 1.28 -11.82 6.50
CA ASP A 184 1.20 -10.35 6.52
C ASP A 184 2.14 -9.73 5.49
N ARG A 185 3.34 -10.30 5.33
CA ARG A 185 4.27 -9.88 4.27
C ARG A 185 3.66 -10.09 2.89
N ALA A 186 3.04 -11.25 2.63
CA ALA A 186 2.37 -11.52 1.37
C ALA A 186 1.19 -10.57 1.12
N ALA A 187 0.38 -10.27 2.14
CA ALA A 187 -0.73 -9.32 2.02
C ALA A 187 -0.24 -7.90 1.70
N LEU A 188 0.87 -7.46 2.30
CA LEU A 188 1.48 -6.16 1.98
C LEU A 188 2.03 -6.12 0.56
N ILE A 189 2.79 -7.12 0.12
CA ILE A 189 3.29 -7.19 -1.26
C ILE A 189 2.13 -7.22 -2.27
N PHE A 190 1.07 -7.97 -1.99
CA PHE A 190 -0.13 -8.00 -2.81
C PHE A 190 -0.81 -6.63 -2.93
N TYR A 191 -0.85 -5.87 -1.84
CA TYR A 191 -1.37 -4.50 -1.87
C TYR A 191 -0.50 -3.59 -2.73
N LEU A 192 0.83 -3.69 -2.63
CA LEU A 192 1.77 -2.90 -3.45
C LEU A 192 1.72 -3.26 -4.94
N ASP A 193 1.62 -4.54 -5.29
CA ASP A 193 1.45 -5.01 -6.68
C ASP A 193 0.13 -4.51 -7.31
N GLY A 194 -0.86 -4.12 -6.49
CA GLY A 194 -2.14 -3.58 -6.93
C GLY A 194 -2.17 -2.05 -7.08
N LEU A 195 -1.06 -1.35 -6.83
CA LEU A 195 -0.96 0.11 -6.94
C LEU A 195 -0.71 0.60 -8.36
#